data_AF-A0A847FBY6-F1
#
_entry.id   AF-A0A847FBY6-F1
#
_cell.length_a   1.000
_cell.length_b   1.000
_cell.length_c   1.000
_cell.angle_alpha   90.00
_cell.angle_beta   90.00
_cell.angle_gamma   90.00
#
_symmetry.space_group_name_H-M   'P 1'
#
loop_
_entity.id
_entity.type
_entity.pdbx_description
1 polymer ?
#
loop_
_entity_poly.entity_id
_entity_poly.type
_entity_poly.pdbx_seq_one_letter_code
_entity_poly.pdbx_strand_id
1 'polypeptide(L)'
;MADDSGGRRVTGSRRRPTSASSGSRPRATATRRWSDSSGGTSGSGTNSGGGSFSGVNLLAALMALIGLGSGGGKGCLPRSKGCSLIGIVALVVIVVIVVISLQQCGGCNLFTKNPGTNPTTTHGTTSTSPTSTNASTTYVPSGETHRWLVMLYQGADDNVLEKDIYVDLNEAEMVGSSDDVMIVAQIDRYSGGFSGDGNWTETRRFIVQRDQNLEKLASRQVGNLGELNMATGQTLTDFAVWAINTYPSDRYALIMSDHGMGWPGGWTDATATGSRNSSIPIASAIGEMIYLHELEDALFQIRSQTGIDKLDIIGLDACLMAQLEVFSALAPHAHYAIASEEVEPALGWAYAGFLGKLTENPDMDGAGLGRSIVDSYIDDDHLISSSYQRTQLSRDITLTAVDLAVMANLNNHLNELLYTFQNASQKEIAAGRTYARSYTSVFGSSEPPSYIDLANFLQIVKQNN
;
A
#
# COMPACT_ATOMS: atom_id res chain seq x y z
N MET A 1 31.65 -32.04 -59.10
CA MET A 1 31.96 -32.35 -57.68
C MET A 1 33.09 -31.45 -57.26
N ALA A 2 32.92 -30.83 -56.08
CA ALA A 2 33.82 -29.91 -55.37
C ALA A 2 34.03 -28.52 -56.00
N ASP A 3 33.36 -27.54 -55.41
CA ASP A 3 33.60 -26.10 -55.56
C ASP A 3 34.46 -25.66 -54.36
N ASP A 4 35.51 -24.88 -54.63
CA ASP A 4 36.47 -24.38 -53.65
C ASP A 4 36.73 -22.89 -53.87
N SER A 5 36.81 -22.20 -52.72
CA SER A 5 37.60 -21.00 -52.46
C SER A 5 37.06 -19.61 -52.86
N GLY A 6 37.20 -18.67 -51.91
CA GLY A 6 37.53 -17.28 -52.25
C GLY A 6 36.81 -16.21 -51.45
N GLY A 7 37.31 -15.89 -50.25
CA GLY A 7 36.76 -14.84 -49.38
C GLY A 7 36.96 -13.40 -49.86
N ARG A 8 36.26 -12.47 -49.21
CA ARG A 8 36.62 -11.03 -49.21
C ARG A 8 36.14 -10.33 -47.93
N ARG A 9 37.09 -9.91 -47.10
CA ARG A 9 36.89 -8.92 -46.02
C ARG A 9 36.81 -7.53 -46.66
N VAL A 10 35.84 -6.71 -46.24
CA VAL A 10 35.77 -5.27 -46.54
C VAL A 10 35.66 -4.51 -45.22
N THR A 11 36.68 -3.71 -44.94
CA THR A 11 36.75 -2.74 -43.84
C THR A 11 36.17 -1.40 -44.31
N GLY A 12 35.08 -0.94 -43.68
CA GLY A 12 34.47 0.37 -43.93
C GLY A 12 34.75 1.35 -42.79
N SER A 13 35.54 2.39 -43.08
CA SER A 13 35.83 3.53 -42.19
C SER A 13 34.61 4.46 -42.09
N ARG A 14 34.17 4.78 -40.86
CA ARG A 14 33.13 5.78 -40.57
C ARG A 14 33.76 7.19 -40.50
N ARG A 15 33.40 8.05 -41.46
CA ARG A 15 33.62 9.51 -41.38
C ARG A 15 32.39 10.19 -40.74
N ARG A 16 32.65 10.99 -39.70
CA ARG A 16 31.73 11.95 -39.07
C ARG A 16 31.61 13.21 -39.97
N PRO A 17 30.42 13.81 -40.13
CA PRO A 17 30.30 15.21 -40.52
C PRO A 17 29.94 16.09 -39.31
N THR A 18 30.64 17.21 -39.19
CA THR A 18 30.40 18.33 -38.28
C THR A 18 29.33 19.29 -38.82
N SER A 19 28.76 20.03 -37.88
CA SER A 19 27.67 21.02 -37.93
C SER A 19 27.69 22.08 -39.03
N ALA A 20 26.49 22.47 -39.48
CA ALA A 20 26.18 23.83 -39.92
C ALA A 20 24.73 24.21 -39.55
N SER A 21 24.57 25.43 -39.05
CA SER A 21 23.36 26.11 -38.59
C SER A 21 22.55 26.76 -39.72
N SER A 22 21.22 26.83 -39.60
CA SER A 22 20.39 28.07 -39.69
C SER A 22 18.94 27.75 -40.11
N GLY A 23 17.94 28.33 -39.43
CA GLY A 23 16.59 28.52 -40.01
C GLY A 23 15.36 28.30 -39.11
N SER A 24 15.09 29.27 -38.22
CA SER A 24 13.78 29.82 -37.81
C SER A 24 12.53 28.94 -37.56
N ARG A 25 11.99 29.04 -36.32
CA ARG A 25 10.56 29.38 -36.07
C ARG A 25 10.35 29.91 -34.63
N PRO A 26 9.62 31.03 -34.44
CA PRO A 26 9.43 31.64 -33.12
C PRO A 26 8.41 30.89 -32.25
N ARG A 27 8.75 30.73 -30.97
CA ARG A 27 7.92 30.16 -29.90
C ARG A 27 6.86 31.20 -29.50
N ALA A 28 5.59 30.80 -29.48
CA ALA A 28 4.49 31.64 -29.03
C ALA A 28 4.62 31.95 -27.53
N THR A 29 4.71 33.23 -27.20
CA THR A 29 4.73 33.75 -25.83
C THR A 29 3.28 33.94 -25.36
N ALA A 30 2.87 33.21 -24.33
CA ALA A 30 1.57 33.43 -23.68
C ALA A 30 1.57 34.78 -22.94
N THR A 31 0.55 35.57 -23.19
CA THR A 31 0.32 36.91 -22.63
C THR A 31 0.00 36.82 -21.15
N ARG A 32 0.93 37.30 -20.30
CA ARG A 32 0.64 37.64 -18.90
C ARG A 32 -0.12 38.95 -18.84
N ARG A 33 -1.31 38.93 -18.25
CA ARG A 33 -2.10 40.12 -17.94
C ARG A 33 -1.60 40.68 -16.61
N TRP A 34 -0.90 41.81 -16.68
CA TRP A 34 -0.61 42.67 -15.55
C TRP A 34 -1.84 43.52 -15.27
N SER A 35 -2.24 43.60 -14.01
CA SER A 35 -3.11 44.66 -13.49
C SER A 35 -2.40 45.27 -12.29
N ASP A 36 -1.83 46.45 -12.49
CA ASP A 36 -1.44 47.37 -11.44
C ASP A 36 -2.68 48.16 -10.98
N SER A 37 -2.85 48.28 -9.67
CA SER A 37 -3.37 49.51 -9.04
C SER A 37 -3.08 49.52 -7.53
N SER A 38 -2.01 50.24 -7.18
CA SER A 38 -1.95 51.29 -6.14
C SER A 38 -2.56 51.05 -4.74
N GLY A 39 -1.67 50.87 -3.77
CA GLY A 39 -1.42 51.75 -2.62
C GLY A 39 -2.57 52.49 -1.91
N GLY A 40 -2.71 52.22 -0.61
CA GLY A 40 -3.38 53.08 0.37
C GLY A 40 -2.93 52.72 1.80
N THR A 41 -2.21 53.63 2.44
CA THR A 41 -1.67 53.56 3.81
C THR A 41 -2.63 54.12 4.87
N SER A 42 -2.38 53.74 6.15
CA SER A 42 -2.89 54.27 7.44
C SER A 42 -4.28 53.79 7.88
N GLY A 43 -4.59 53.46 9.13
CA GLY A 43 -3.85 53.50 10.39
C GLY A 43 -4.73 52.95 11.54
N SER A 44 -4.07 52.43 12.58
CA SER A 44 -4.45 52.16 13.98
C SER A 44 -5.94 52.17 14.43
N GLY A 45 -6.33 51.10 15.13
CA GLY A 45 -7.48 51.12 16.05
C GLY A 45 -7.72 49.78 16.73
N THR A 46 -7.21 49.63 17.95
CA THR A 46 -7.47 48.52 18.87
C THR A 46 -8.95 48.38 19.22
N ASN A 47 -9.50 47.17 19.19
CA ASN A 47 -10.43 46.76 20.25
C ASN A 47 -10.47 45.24 20.46
N SER A 48 -10.47 44.89 21.73
CA SER A 48 -10.53 43.58 22.37
C SER A 48 -11.83 42.82 22.10
N GLY A 49 -11.75 41.50 21.96
CA GLY A 49 -12.91 40.61 21.94
C GLY A 49 -12.51 39.13 21.82
N GLY A 50 -11.87 38.59 22.85
CA GLY A 50 -11.64 37.15 22.97
C GLY A 50 -12.95 36.41 23.21
N GLY A 51 -13.41 35.66 22.21
CA GLY A 51 -14.54 34.73 22.30
C GLY A 51 -14.01 33.31 22.35
N SER A 52 -13.84 32.78 23.55
CA SER A 52 -13.56 31.36 23.80
C SER A 52 -14.83 30.55 23.50
N PHE A 53 -14.81 29.72 22.44
CA PHE A 53 -15.84 28.71 22.24
C PHE A 53 -15.53 27.54 23.16
N SER A 54 -16.25 27.45 24.29
CA SER A 54 -16.20 26.30 25.16
C SER A 54 -16.79 25.09 24.42
N GLY A 55 -15.99 24.04 24.30
CA GLY A 55 -16.45 22.74 23.85
C GLY A 55 -17.56 22.26 24.77
N VAL A 56 -18.76 22.09 24.20
CA VAL A 56 -19.85 21.38 24.84
C VAL A 56 -19.42 19.93 25.02
N ASN A 57 -19.23 19.56 26.27
CA ASN A 57 -18.81 18.24 26.70
C ASN A 57 -19.95 17.25 26.36
N LEU A 58 -19.81 16.53 25.24
CA LEU A 58 -20.83 15.61 24.68
C LEU A 58 -21.24 14.53 25.70
N LEU A 59 -20.37 14.24 26.67
CA LEU A 59 -20.61 13.33 27.79
C LEU A 59 -21.64 13.88 28.81
N ALA A 60 -21.70 15.20 29.01
CA ALA A 60 -22.68 15.83 29.91
C ALA A 60 -24.08 15.92 29.27
N ALA A 61 -24.16 16.08 27.95
CA ALA A 61 -25.42 16.01 27.21
C ALA A 61 -25.99 14.58 27.17
N LEU A 62 -25.13 13.55 27.09
CA LEU A 62 -25.54 12.15 27.15
C LEU A 62 -26.12 11.75 28.53
N MET A 63 -25.56 12.30 29.63
CA MET A 63 -26.03 12.00 30.99
C MET A 63 -27.40 12.62 31.31
N ALA A 64 -27.79 13.69 30.60
CA ALA A 64 -29.13 14.29 30.73
C ALA A 64 -30.23 13.51 29.99
N LEU A 65 -29.87 12.66 29.01
CA LEU A 65 -30.80 11.86 28.21
C LEU A 65 -31.11 10.47 28.80
N ILE A 66 -30.38 10.02 29.83
CA ILE A 66 -30.55 8.68 30.44
C ILE A 66 -31.13 8.78 31.88
N GLY A 67 -31.47 9.98 32.38
CA GLY A 67 -32.26 10.12 33.61
C GLY A 67 -31.68 9.44 34.86
N LEU A 68 -30.35 9.26 34.94
CA LEU A 68 -29.69 8.67 36.11
C LEU A 68 -29.20 9.77 37.04
N GLY A 69 -30.16 10.37 37.75
CA GLY A 69 -29.88 11.19 38.92
C GLY A 69 -29.51 10.32 40.12
N SER A 70 -28.37 10.63 40.74
CA SER A 70 -27.88 10.03 41.99
C SER A 70 -28.92 10.12 43.11
N GLY A 71 -29.41 8.97 43.60
CA GLY A 71 -30.24 8.86 44.79
C GLY A 71 -30.12 7.47 45.41
N GLY A 72 -29.64 7.38 46.65
CA GLY A 72 -29.47 6.12 47.38
C GLY A 72 -30.79 5.47 47.77
N GLY A 73 -30.82 4.14 47.81
CA GLY A 73 -31.96 3.38 48.32
C GLY A 73 -31.88 1.89 48.01
N LYS A 74 -31.95 1.07 49.07
CA LYS A 74 -31.97 -0.40 49.06
C LYS A 74 -33.14 -0.96 48.23
N GLY A 75 -32.97 -2.13 47.60
CA GLY A 75 -34.11 -3.00 47.29
C GLY A 75 -33.96 -3.91 46.08
N CYS A 76 -33.97 -5.21 46.38
CA CYS A 76 -34.25 -6.41 45.58
C CYS A 76 -34.83 -6.26 44.15
N LEU A 77 -34.28 -7.11 43.26
CA LEU A 77 -34.83 -7.51 41.95
C LEU A 77 -36.31 -7.94 42.02
N PRO A 78 -37.04 -7.75 40.90
CA PRO A 78 -37.78 -8.89 40.36
C PRO A 78 -37.61 -9.09 38.85
N ARG A 79 -37.72 -10.37 38.48
CA ARG A 79 -37.85 -10.97 37.16
C ARG A 79 -39.15 -10.51 36.48
N SER A 80 -39.11 -10.01 35.24
CA SER A 80 -40.17 -10.27 34.24
C SER A 80 -39.78 -9.91 32.81
N LYS A 81 -40.47 -10.61 31.91
CA LYS A 81 -40.37 -10.73 30.46
C LYS A 81 -40.56 -9.42 29.69
N GLY A 82 -39.88 -9.33 28.54
CA GLY A 82 -40.19 -8.42 27.45
C GLY A 82 -39.02 -7.50 27.12
N CYS A 83 -38.23 -7.86 26.10
CA CYS A 83 -37.38 -6.89 25.42
C CYS A 83 -38.29 -5.79 24.89
N SER A 84 -38.39 -4.69 25.63
CA SER A 84 -39.17 -3.53 25.23
C SER A 84 -38.71 -3.11 23.83
N LEU A 85 -39.67 -2.83 22.95
CA LEU A 85 -39.43 -2.32 21.60
C LEU A 85 -38.42 -1.16 21.59
N ILE A 86 -38.35 -0.41 22.69
CA ILE A 86 -37.40 0.67 22.96
C ILE A 86 -35.95 0.18 23.02
N GLY A 87 -35.69 -0.99 23.62
CA GLY A 87 -34.34 -1.58 23.68
C GLY A 87 -33.86 -2.11 22.33
N ILE A 88 -34.77 -2.64 21.51
CA ILE A 88 -34.46 -3.07 20.14
C ILE A 88 -34.23 -1.86 19.25
N VAL A 89 -35.06 -0.81 19.37
CA VAL A 89 -34.87 0.44 18.62
C VAL A 89 -33.58 1.13 19.04
N ALA A 90 -33.24 1.16 20.33
CA ALA A 90 -31.96 1.72 20.79
C ALA A 90 -30.76 0.94 20.25
N LEU A 91 -30.83 -0.39 20.21
CA LEU A 91 -29.76 -1.24 19.67
C LEU A 91 -29.65 -1.10 18.15
N VAL A 92 -30.77 -1.01 17.43
CA VAL A 92 -30.78 -0.72 15.98
C VAL A 92 -30.23 0.68 15.70
N VAL A 93 -30.57 1.69 16.50
CA VAL A 93 -30.01 3.04 16.35
C VAL A 93 -28.50 3.04 16.65
N ILE A 94 -28.03 2.31 17.66
CA ILE A 94 -26.59 2.16 17.94
C ILE A 94 -25.88 1.45 16.79
N VAL A 95 -26.44 0.37 16.26
CA VAL A 95 -25.86 -0.36 15.10
C VAL A 95 -25.87 0.53 13.86
N VAL A 96 -26.94 1.29 13.60
CA VAL A 96 -27.01 2.25 12.49
C VAL A 96 -26.00 3.38 12.68
N ILE A 97 -25.80 3.88 13.90
CA ILE A 97 -24.77 4.88 14.19
C ILE A 97 -23.38 4.29 13.99
N VAL A 98 -23.10 3.06 14.44
CA VAL A 98 -21.81 2.38 14.24
C VAL A 98 -21.56 2.09 12.76
N VAL A 99 -22.57 1.66 12.00
CA VAL A 99 -22.47 1.45 10.55
C VAL A 99 -22.27 2.77 9.82
N ILE A 100 -22.95 3.85 10.22
CA ILE A 100 -22.72 5.19 9.68
C ILE A 100 -21.33 5.72 10.06
N SER A 101 -20.84 5.43 11.27
CA SER A 101 -19.48 5.81 11.69
C SER A 101 -18.40 5.01 10.94
N LEU A 102 -18.64 3.73 10.64
CA LEU A 102 -17.76 2.92 9.79
C LEU A 102 -17.82 3.38 8.33
N GLN A 103 -18.98 3.81 7.84
CA GLN A 103 -19.14 4.38 6.49
C GLN A 103 -18.59 5.81 6.37
N GLN A 104 -18.52 6.57 7.47
CA GLN A 104 -17.91 7.91 7.53
C GLN A 104 -16.39 7.89 7.75
N CYS A 105 -15.80 6.71 7.92
CA CYS A 105 -14.36 6.48 7.73
C CYS A 105 -14.00 6.24 6.26
N GLY A 106 -15.00 6.07 5.38
CA GLY A 106 -14.84 6.09 3.93
C GLY A 106 -14.64 7.51 3.42
N GLY A 107 -13.37 7.93 3.37
CA GLY A 107 -12.93 9.12 2.63
C GLY A 107 -12.81 10.39 3.47
N CYS A 108 -11.59 10.92 3.49
CA CYS A 108 -11.23 12.30 3.83
C CYS A 108 -11.30 12.69 5.32
N ASN A 109 -10.50 12.01 6.14
CA ASN A 109 -9.70 12.67 7.19
C ASN A 109 -8.42 11.88 7.54
N LEU A 110 -8.07 10.83 6.79
CA LEU A 110 -6.89 9.99 7.06
C LEU A 110 -5.56 10.75 6.86
N PHE A 111 -5.50 11.78 6.01
CA PHE A 111 -4.23 12.36 5.55
C PHE A 111 -3.99 13.84 5.86
N THR A 112 -4.93 14.55 6.50
CA THR A 112 -4.84 16.03 6.61
C THR A 112 -4.85 16.60 8.03
N LYS A 113 -4.77 15.78 9.08
CA LYS A 113 -4.68 16.36 10.44
C LYS A 113 -4.04 15.42 11.45
N ASN A 114 -2.72 15.47 11.56
CA ASN A 114 -2.05 15.06 12.79
C ASN A 114 -2.37 16.14 13.85
N PRO A 115 -3.17 15.88 14.91
CA PRO A 115 -3.27 16.81 16.01
C PRO A 115 -1.91 16.80 16.71
N GLY A 116 -1.21 17.94 16.71
CA GLY A 116 0.10 18.06 17.31
C GLY A 116 0.13 17.58 18.76
N THR A 117 0.55 16.34 18.95
CA THR A 117 1.00 15.82 20.24
C THR A 117 2.50 15.74 20.16
N ASN A 118 3.17 16.67 20.83
CA ASN A 118 4.61 16.58 21.06
C ASN A 118 4.92 15.20 21.69
N PRO A 119 5.73 14.34 21.05
CA PRO A 119 6.18 13.14 21.71
C PRO A 119 7.12 13.55 22.84
N THR A 120 6.80 13.11 24.06
CA THR A 120 7.73 13.23 25.19
C THR A 120 8.84 12.21 24.95
N THR A 121 9.97 12.69 24.42
CA THR A 121 11.20 11.90 24.28
C THR A 121 11.69 11.52 25.67
N THR A 122 11.51 10.25 26.05
CA THR A 122 12.17 9.67 27.22
C THR A 122 13.34 8.83 26.70
N HIS A 123 14.54 9.41 26.69
CA HIS A 123 15.77 8.66 26.39
C HIS A 123 16.06 7.66 27.52
N GLY A 124 15.59 6.42 27.36
CA GLY A 124 15.98 5.29 28.18
C GLY A 124 17.32 4.72 27.73
N THR A 125 18.39 5.09 28.42
CA THR A 125 19.69 4.41 28.28
C THR A 125 19.63 3.10 29.08
N THR A 126 19.41 1.98 28.39
CA THR A 126 19.51 0.64 29.00
C THR A 126 20.49 -0.22 28.22
N SER A 127 21.70 -0.30 28.74
CA SER A 127 22.71 -1.29 28.38
C SER A 127 22.26 -2.65 28.90
N THR A 128 22.05 -3.62 28.01
CA THR A 128 21.94 -5.04 28.40
C THR A 128 22.71 -5.94 27.43
N SER A 129 23.61 -6.74 28.00
CA SER A 129 24.37 -7.79 27.32
C SER A 129 23.45 -8.91 26.81
N PRO A 130 23.76 -9.53 25.67
CA PRO A 130 22.96 -10.60 25.10
C PRO A 130 23.15 -11.89 25.90
N THR A 131 22.05 -12.45 26.41
CA THR A 131 22.02 -13.84 26.89
C THR A 131 21.70 -14.72 25.69
N SER A 132 22.69 -15.46 25.20
CA SER A 132 22.54 -16.40 24.08
C SER A 132 21.84 -17.67 24.55
N THR A 133 20.62 -17.90 24.07
CA THR A 133 20.03 -19.25 24.01
C THR A 133 20.13 -19.77 22.57
N ASN A 134 20.98 -20.78 22.39
CA ASN A 134 21.25 -21.43 21.12
C ASN A 134 20.03 -22.22 20.62
N ALA A 135 19.26 -21.64 19.70
CA ALA A 135 18.57 -22.40 18.67
C ALA A 135 19.39 -22.26 17.39
N SER A 136 20.06 -23.35 16.99
CA SER A 136 20.80 -23.41 15.74
C SER A 136 19.80 -23.39 14.57
N THR A 137 19.65 -22.22 13.96
CA THR A 137 19.05 -22.09 12.62
C THR A 137 20.18 -21.84 11.64
N THR A 138 20.55 -22.91 10.95
CA THR A 138 21.51 -22.95 9.85
C THR A 138 20.88 -22.41 8.57
N TYR A 139 20.33 -21.19 8.59
CA TYR A 139 20.19 -20.47 7.32
C TYR A 139 21.60 -20.03 6.95
N VAL A 140 22.27 -20.90 6.18
CA VAL A 140 23.68 -20.74 5.82
C VAL A 140 23.79 -19.43 5.01
N PRO A 141 24.61 -18.46 5.45
CA PRO A 141 24.96 -17.35 4.58
C PRO A 141 25.77 -17.89 3.40
N SER A 142 25.17 -17.84 2.21
CA SER A 142 25.74 -18.13 0.88
C SER A 142 26.33 -19.53 0.65
N GLY A 143 25.85 -20.22 -0.39
CA GLY A 143 26.46 -21.45 -0.91
C GLY A 143 25.46 -22.37 -1.62
N GLU A 144 24.19 -22.34 -1.22
CA GLU A 144 23.07 -23.04 -1.85
C GLU A 144 22.01 -22.01 -2.24
N THR A 145 21.40 -22.17 -3.41
CA THR A 145 20.33 -21.30 -3.91
C THR A 145 18.98 -21.84 -3.46
N HIS A 146 18.14 -21.01 -2.83
CA HIS A 146 16.77 -21.42 -2.51
C HIS A 146 15.92 -21.45 -3.79
N ARG A 147 14.79 -22.17 -3.78
CA ARG A 147 13.81 -22.11 -4.87
C ARG A 147 13.13 -20.75 -4.90
N TRP A 148 12.79 -20.22 -3.74
CA TRP A 148 12.13 -18.93 -3.58
C TRP A 148 12.82 -18.07 -2.53
N LEU A 149 12.99 -16.78 -2.85
CA LEU A 149 13.12 -15.71 -1.87
C LEU A 149 11.80 -14.92 -1.84
N VAL A 150 11.14 -14.90 -0.69
CA VAL A 150 9.98 -14.05 -0.41
C VAL A 150 10.44 -12.89 0.48
N MET A 151 10.25 -11.67 -0.01
CA MET A 151 10.63 -10.42 0.65
C MET A 151 9.37 -9.68 1.09
N LEU A 152 9.20 -9.49 2.40
CA LEU A 152 8.09 -8.75 2.99
C LEU A 152 8.56 -7.34 3.35
N TYR A 153 8.05 -6.32 2.67
CA TYR A 153 8.33 -4.91 2.96
C TYR A 153 7.11 -4.26 3.61
N GLN A 154 7.19 -4.01 4.90
CA GLN A 154 6.03 -3.75 5.77
C GLN A 154 6.14 -2.37 6.42
N GLY A 155 5.39 -1.40 5.90
CA GLY A 155 5.33 -0.04 6.42
C GLY A 155 4.34 0.08 7.58
N ALA A 156 4.73 -0.36 8.78
CA ALA A 156 3.88 -0.29 9.98
C ALA A 156 4.12 0.98 10.82
N ASP A 157 4.89 1.96 10.34
CA ASP A 157 4.94 3.33 10.89
C ASP A 157 3.66 4.09 10.49
N ASP A 158 2.53 3.59 10.97
CA ASP A 158 1.19 4.10 10.73
C ASP A 158 0.34 3.93 12.00
N ASN A 159 -0.49 4.92 12.32
CA ASN A 159 -1.29 4.91 13.55
C ASN A 159 -2.58 4.08 13.46
N VAL A 160 -2.92 3.56 12.27
CA VAL A 160 -4.11 2.75 12.00
C VAL A 160 -3.74 1.30 11.71
N LEU A 161 -2.74 1.07 10.87
CA LEU A 161 -2.38 -0.25 10.34
C LEU A 161 -1.23 -0.94 11.09
N GLU A 162 -0.53 -0.27 12.02
CA GLU A 162 0.65 -0.86 12.71
C GLU A 162 0.37 -2.27 13.23
N LYS A 163 -0.78 -2.45 13.90
CA LYS A 163 -1.13 -3.73 14.50
C LYS A 163 -1.32 -4.81 13.45
N ASP A 164 -2.06 -4.50 12.39
CA ASP A 164 -2.48 -5.50 11.42
C ASP A 164 -1.26 -5.95 10.58
N ILE A 165 -0.44 -5.01 10.12
CA ILE A 165 0.82 -5.31 9.40
C ILE A 165 1.81 -6.08 10.30
N TYR A 166 1.88 -5.75 11.60
CA TYR A 166 2.68 -6.53 12.54
C TYR A 166 2.16 -7.97 12.68
N VAL A 167 0.83 -8.14 12.73
CA VAL A 167 0.20 -9.45 12.86
C VAL A 167 0.41 -10.27 11.58
N ASP A 168 0.39 -9.66 10.40
CA ASP A 168 0.70 -10.33 9.12
C ASP A 168 2.10 -10.96 9.11
N LEU A 169 3.10 -10.23 9.62
CA LEU A 169 4.44 -10.78 9.79
C LEU A 169 4.43 -11.98 10.75
N ASN A 170 3.64 -11.90 11.81
CA ASN A 170 3.50 -12.97 12.79
C ASN A 170 2.72 -14.19 12.23
N GLU A 171 1.76 -13.97 11.33
CA GLU A 171 1.13 -15.05 10.60
C GLU A 171 2.11 -15.77 9.68
N ALA A 172 3.01 -15.02 9.02
CA ALA A 172 4.08 -15.62 8.22
C ALA A 172 5.00 -16.55 9.05
N GLU A 173 5.15 -16.29 10.36
CA GLU A 173 5.88 -17.16 11.29
C GLU A 173 5.18 -18.52 11.51
N MET A 174 3.89 -18.68 11.23
CA MET A 174 3.26 -20.02 11.34
C MET A 174 3.84 -21.03 10.33
N VAL A 175 4.42 -20.52 9.25
CA VAL A 175 5.10 -21.29 8.21
C VAL A 175 6.60 -21.17 8.37
N GLY A 176 7.12 -19.93 8.41
CA GLY A 176 8.55 -19.63 8.48
C GLY A 176 9.33 -20.01 7.23
N SER A 177 10.62 -19.66 7.23
CA SER A 177 11.56 -20.09 6.19
C SER A 177 11.80 -21.61 6.24
N SER A 178 12.36 -22.16 5.16
CA SER A 178 12.80 -23.55 5.00
C SER A 178 14.05 -23.62 4.09
N ASP A 179 14.55 -24.83 3.81
CA ASP A 179 15.70 -25.00 2.92
C ASP A 179 15.39 -24.55 1.47
N ASP A 180 14.16 -24.77 0.99
CA ASP A 180 13.74 -24.39 -0.37
C ASP A 180 13.14 -22.98 -0.47
N VAL A 181 12.58 -22.46 0.62
CA VAL A 181 11.86 -21.17 0.64
C VAL A 181 12.44 -20.28 1.73
N MET A 182 13.17 -19.24 1.33
CA MET A 182 13.67 -18.21 2.24
C MET A 182 12.64 -17.08 2.34
N ILE A 183 12.31 -16.69 3.56
CA ILE A 183 11.39 -15.58 3.84
C ILE A 183 12.11 -14.56 4.72
N VAL A 184 12.20 -13.32 4.23
CA VAL A 184 12.79 -12.21 4.97
C VAL A 184 11.82 -11.04 5.02
N ALA A 185 11.85 -10.30 6.12
CA ALA A 185 11.00 -9.14 6.32
C ALA A 185 11.83 -7.91 6.70
N GLN A 186 11.40 -6.74 6.24
CA GLN A 186 11.74 -5.44 6.82
C GLN A 186 10.45 -4.78 7.26
N ILE A 187 10.37 -4.48 8.55
CA ILE A 187 9.22 -3.83 9.17
C ILE A 187 9.68 -2.64 9.99
N ASP A 188 8.95 -1.54 9.87
CA ASP A 188 9.12 -0.32 10.65
C ASP A 188 7.85 -0.05 11.44
N ARG A 189 7.94 0.27 12.74
CA ARG A 189 6.75 0.31 13.61
C ARG A 189 6.50 1.70 14.17
N TYR A 190 5.23 2.03 14.31
CA TYR A 190 4.82 3.31 14.86
C TYR A 190 4.88 3.39 16.39
N SER A 191 5.01 4.61 16.91
CA SER A 191 4.75 4.90 18.31
C SER A 191 3.28 5.26 18.55
N GLY A 192 2.36 4.27 18.50
CA GLY A 192 1.01 4.47 19.04
C GLY A 192 -0.14 3.67 18.44
N GLY A 193 0.06 2.97 17.32
CA GLY A 193 -0.97 2.15 16.69
C GLY A 193 -1.13 0.82 17.41
N PHE A 194 -0.03 0.29 17.96
CA PHE A 194 0.03 -0.99 18.63
C PHE A 194 1.15 -1.05 19.68
N SER A 195 0.80 -1.40 20.92
CA SER A 195 1.78 -1.51 22.03
C SER A 195 2.22 -2.93 22.38
N GLY A 196 1.85 -3.91 21.55
CA GLY A 196 2.28 -5.29 21.75
C GLY A 196 3.76 -5.49 21.46
N ASP A 197 4.26 -6.62 21.96
CA ASP A 197 5.62 -7.12 21.76
C ASP A 197 6.72 -6.06 22.00
N GLY A 198 6.64 -5.39 23.15
CA GLY A 198 7.67 -4.44 23.58
C GLY A 198 7.54 -3.02 22.99
N ASN A 199 6.58 -2.75 22.10
CA ASN A 199 6.30 -1.41 21.55
C ASN A 199 7.58 -0.72 21.05
N TRP A 200 8.39 -1.45 20.28
CA TRP A 200 9.53 -0.88 19.60
C TRP A 200 9.09 -0.11 18.37
N THR A 201 9.89 0.86 17.95
CA THR A 201 9.56 1.76 16.84
C THR A 201 10.64 1.79 15.76
N GLU A 202 11.74 1.06 15.93
CA GLU A 202 12.81 1.08 14.92
C GLU A 202 12.48 0.17 13.74
N THR A 203 13.05 0.48 12.57
CA THR A 203 13.05 -0.42 11.42
C THR A 203 13.98 -1.61 11.67
N ARG A 204 13.42 -2.81 11.51
CA ARG A 204 14.12 -4.07 11.77
C ARG A 204 14.02 -5.01 10.59
N ARG A 205 15.05 -5.85 10.44
CA ARG A 205 15.07 -6.95 9.48
C ARG A 205 15.03 -8.29 10.18
N PHE A 206 14.24 -9.20 9.64
CA PHE A 206 14.06 -10.54 10.17
C PHE A 206 14.31 -11.59 9.10
N ILE A 207 14.90 -12.72 9.50
CA ILE A 207 14.65 -13.99 8.82
C ILE A 207 13.41 -14.57 9.51
N VAL A 208 12.36 -14.82 8.74
CA VAL A 208 11.09 -15.30 9.29
C VAL A 208 11.27 -16.74 9.75
N GLN A 209 11.09 -17.00 11.04
CA GLN A 209 11.27 -18.33 11.64
C GLN A 209 9.92 -18.93 11.97
N ARG A 210 9.86 -20.27 11.91
CA ARG A 210 8.63 -20.96 12.22
C ARG A 210 8.36 -20.95 13.72
N ASP A 211 7.18 -20.48 14.10
CA ASP A 211 6.60 -20.73 15.41
C ASP A 211 5.06 -20.82 15.32
N GLN A 212 4.36 -20.68 16.45
CA GLN A 212 2.90 -20.85 16.54
C GLN A 212 2.24 -19.74 17.38
N ASN A 213 2.98 -18.68 17.71
CA ASN A 213 2.57 -17.65 18.64
C ASN A 213 2.17 -16.37 17.90
N LEU A 214 0.88 -16.26 17.58
CA LEU A 214 0.30 -15.07 16.94
C LEU A 214 0.30 -13.79 17.80
N GLU A 215 0.85 -13.80 19.02
CA GLU A 215 0.94 -12.61 19.87
C GLU A 215 2.32 -11.93 19.86
N LYS A 216 3.40 -12.62 19.48
CA LYS A 216 4.78 -12.07 19.50
C LYS A 216 5.65 -12.65 18.41
N LEU A 217 6.45 -11.80 17.77
CA LEU A 217 7.44 -12.23 16.80
C LEU A 217 8.54 -13.07 17.47
N ALA A 218 8.74 -14.30 17.00
CA ALA A 218 9.87 -15.14 17.40
C ALA A 218 11.00 -15.19 16.34
N SER A 219 10.80 -14.54 15.20
CA SER A 219 11.75 -14.48 14.10
C SER A 219 13.12 -13.95 14.51
N ARG A 220 14.13 -14.46 13.81
CA ARG A 220 15.51 -14.05 14.06
C ARG A 220 15.73 -12.66 13.47
N GLN A 221 15.85 -11.67 14.35
CA GLN A 221 16.30 -10.34 13.96
C GLN A 221 17.74 -10.40 13.43
N VAL A 222 17.94 -9.94 12.20
CA VAL A 222 19.23 -9.88 11.51
C VAL A 222 19.69 -8.44 11.24
N GLY A 223 18.82 -7.46 11.48
CA GLY A 223 19.17 -6.04 11.42
C GLY A 223 18.34 -5.19 12.38
N ASN A 224 18.97 -4.20 12.98
CA ASN A 224 18.31 -3.02 13.56
C ASN A 224 18.87 -1.82 12.78
N LEU A 225 18.01 -1.15 12.04
CA LEU A 225 18.42 -0.07 11.14
C LEU A 225 18.16 1.31 11.76
N GLY A 226 17.63 1.35 12.99
CA GLY A 226 17.05 2.57 13.56
C GLY A 226 15.80 2.98 12.79
N GLU A 227 15.44 4.24 12.89
CA GLU A 227 14.35 4.85 12.12
C GLU A 227 14.73 4.99 10.64
N LEU A 228 13.93 4.46 9.72
CA LEU A 228 14.10 4.65 8.28
C LEU A 228 12.80 5.15 7.67
N ASN A 229 12.89 6.09 6.73
CA ASN A 229 11.73 6.50 5.98
C ASN A 229 11.28 5.40 4.99
N MET A 230 10.24 4.65 5.36
CA MET A 230 9.67 3.56 4.56
C MET A 230 8.89 4.07 3.34
N ALA A 231 8.52 5.35 3.32
CA ALA A 231 7.88 6.05 2.21
C ALA A 231 8.87 6.53 1.13
N THR A 232 10.02 5.87 0.97
CA THR A 232 11.00 6.19 -0.09
C THR A 232 11.39 4.98 -0.91
N GLY A 233 11.52 5.20 -2.23
CA GLY A 233 12.04 4.17 -3.14
C GLY A 233 13.47 3.70 -2.80
N GLN A 234 14.26 4.52 -2.10
CA GLN A 234 15.61 4.13 -1.68
C GLN A 234 15.58 3.07 -0.58
N THR A 235 14.74 3.24 0.46
CA THR A 235 14.61 2.24 1.53
C THR A 235 14.12 0.90 0.99
N LEU A 236 13.18 0.92 0.05
CA LEU A 236 12.72 -0.27 -0.68
C LEU A 236 13.86 -0.92 -1.48
N THR A 237 14.62 -0.12 -2.24
CA THR A 237 15.78 -0.60 -3.01
C THR A 237 16.81 -1.26 -2.10
N ASP A 238 17.17 -0.61 -1.00
CA ASP A 238 18.19 -1.09 -0.06
C ASP A 238 17.77 -2.41 0.61
N PHE A 239 16.48 -2.60 0.89
CA PHE A 239 15.93 -3.84 1.40
C PHE A 239 16.04 -4.98 0.39
N ALA A 240 15.46 -4.80 -0.80
CA ALA A 240 15.42 -5.85 -1.80
C ALA A 240 16.82 -6.23 -2.33
N VAL A 241 17.69 -5.23 -2.55
CA VAL A 241 19.09 -5.47 -2.96
C VAL A 241 19.85 -6.24 -1.88
N TRP A 242 19.67 -5.90 -0.60
CA TRP A 242 20.28 -6.67 0.49
C TRP A 242 19.75 -8.10 0.51
N ALA A 243 18.44 -8.29 0.43
CA ALA A 243 17.81 -9.60 0.52
C ALA A 243 18.27 -10.52 -0.61
N ILE A 244 18.20 -10.06 -1.87
CA ILE A 244 18.60 -10.81 -3.07
C ILE A 244 20.08 -11.18 -3.03
N ASN A 245 20.96 -10.25 -2.63
CA ASN A 245 22.39 -10.52 -2.57
C ASN A 245 22.78 -11.45 -1.39
N THR A 246 22.02 -11.42 -0.30
CA THR A 246 22.30 -12.24 0.89
C THR A 246 21.74 -13.65 0.75
N TYR A 247 20.57 -13.78 0.12
CA TYR A 247 19.83 -15.03 -0.04
C TYR A 247 19.48 -15.27 -1.51
N PRO A 248 20.46 -15.61 -2.36
CA PRO A 248 20.20 -15.84 -3.78
C PRO A 248 19.25 -17.02 -3.98
N SER A 249 18.31 -16.86 -4.89
CA SER A 249 17.25 -17.83 -5.19
C SER A 249 16.97 -17.98 -6.68
N ASP A 250 16.29 -19.06 -7.06
CA ASP A 250 15.81 -19.26 -8.43
C ASP A 250 14.67 -18.27 -8.78
N ARG A 251 13.84 -17.93 -7.79
CA ARG A 251 12.66 -17.07 -7.94
C ARG A 251 12.54 -16.03 -6.83
N TYR A 252 11.94 -14.90 -7.16
CA TYR A 252 11.84 -13.75 -6.25
C TYR A 252 10.41 -13.19 -6.18
N ALA A 253 9.86 -13.14 -4.97
CA ALA A 253 8.61 -12.45 -4.66
C ALA A 253 8.89 -11.25 -3.75
N LEU A 254 8.40 -10.07 -4.13
CA LEU A 254 8.37 -8.89 -3.29
C LEU A 254 6.92 -8.58 -2.93
N ILE A 255 6.57 -8.62 -1.64
CA ILE A 255 5.23 -8.30 -1.14
C ILE A 255 5.36 -7.03 -0.29
N MET A 256 4.57 -6.01 -0.61
CA MET A 256 4.61 -4.71 0.02
C MET A 256 3.27 -4.43 0.69
N SER A 257 3.28 -4.13 1.99
CA SER A 257 2.07 -3.90 2.79
C SER A 257 2.10 -2.53 3.47
N ASP A 258 1.04 -1.75 3.24
CA ASP A 258 0.61 -0.50 3.91
C ASP A 258 -0.60 0.09 3.11
N HIS A 259 -0.96 1.36 3.32
CA HIS A 259 -1.92 2.10 2.51
C HIS A 259 -1.58 2.11 1.02
N GLY A 260 -2.62 2.04 0.19
CA GLY A 260 -2.53 2.21 -1.26
C GLY A 260 -3.51 3.26 -1.77
N MET A 261 -3.12 3.94 -2.85
CA MET A 261 -3.97 4.93 -3.51
C MET A 261 -4.11 4.69 -5.01
N GLY A 262 -3.55 3.62 -5.57
CA GLY A 262 -3.50 3.38 -7.01
C GLY A 262 -2.39 4.17 -7.70
N TRP A 263 -2.69 4.82 -8.82
CA TRP A 263 -1.71 5.57 -9.62
C TRP A 263 -0.96 6.69 -8.89
N PRO A 264 -1.48 7.36 -7.83
CA PRO A 264 -0.68 8.29 -7.04
C PRO A 264 0.50 7.60 -6.36
N GLY A 265 0.32 6.38 -5.86
CA GLY A 265 1.30 5.67 -5.03
C GLY A 265 0.68 5.04 -3.78
N GLY A 266 1.53 4.73 -2.80
CA GLY A 266 1.17 4.10 -1.53
C GLY A 266 2.38 4.01 -0.60
N TRP A 267 2.28 3.24 0.49
CA TRP A 267 3.35 3.05 1.48
C TRP A 267 3.81 4.37 2.09
N THR A 268 3.01 4.85 3.03
CA THR A 268 3.22 6.02 3.85
C THR A 268 4.10 5.72 5.05
N ASP A 269 4.52 6.79 5.72
CA ASP A 269 5.31 6.70 6.93
C ASP A 269 5.03 7.96 7.77
N ALA A 270 4.46 7.76 8.96
CA ALA A 270 3.93 8.83 9.78
C ALA A 270 5.01 9.59 10.55
N THR A 271 6.13 8.94 10.87
CA THR A 271 7.27 9.57 11.57
C THR A 271 8.46 9.87 10.68
N ALA A 272 8.39 9.52 9.40
CA ALA A 272 9.32 9.84 8.33
C ALA A 272 10.05 11.18 8.53
N THR A 273 11.36 11.08 8.74
CA THR A 273 12.25 12.24 8.76
C THR A 273 12.92 12.40 7.40
N GLY A 274 12.74 13.54 6.77
CA GLY A 274 13.21 13.76 5.40
C GLY A 274 12.62 15.01 4.76
N SER A 275 13.24 15.48 3.68
CA SER A 275 12.67 16.60 2.93
C SER A 275 11.64 16.06 1.95
N ARG A 276 10.37 16.33 2.22
CA ARG A 276 9.29 16.24 1.23
C ARG A 276 9.76 16.82 -0.08
N ASN A 277 9.61 16.06 -1.17
CA ASN A 277 9.87 16.59 -2.49
C ASN A 277 8.80 17.64 -2.82
N SER A 278 9.02 18.86 -2.34
CA SER A 278 8.14 20.03 -2.54
C SER A 278 7.93 20.40 -4.01
N SER A 279 8.68 19.77 -4.92
CA SER A 279 8.52 19.93 -6.37
C SER A 279 7.34 19.13 -6.93
N ILE A 280 6.74 18.22 -6.17
CA ILE A 280 5.60 17.40 -6.57
C ILE A 280 4.32 18.04 -6.01
N PRO A 281 3.45 18.65 -6.83
CA PRO A 281 2.25 19.33 -6.35
C PRO A 281 1.28 18.40 -5.60
N ILE A 282 1.15 17.16 -6.07
CA ILE A 282 0.28 16.18 -5.41
C ILE A 282 0.81 15.84 -4.02
N ALA A 283 2.13 15.76 -3.82
CA ALA A 283 2.75 15.51 -2.51
C ALA A 283 2.47 16.59 -1.48
N SER A 284 2.28 17.83 -1.93
CA SER A 284 1.86 18.92 -1.04
C SER A 284 0.41 18.73 -0.53
N ALA A 285 -0.41 17.96 -1.25
CA ALA A 285 -1.80 17.69 -0.89
C ALA A 285 -1.98 16.37 -0.13
N ILE A 286 -1.22 15.31 -0.49
CA ILE A 286 -1.43 13.95 0.03
C ILE A 286 -0.36 13.44 0.99
N GLY A 287 0.80 14.12 1.12
CA GLY A 287 1.86 13.75 2.07
C GLY A 287 3.02 12.96 1.46
N GLU A 288 3.87 12.37 2.29
CA GLU A 288 4.91 11.43 1.81
C GLU A 288 4.33 10.04 1.66
N MET A 289 4.74 9.38 0.58
CA MET A 289 4.43 8.00 0.21
C MET A 289 5.44 7.63 -0.88
N ILE A 290 5.60 6.34 -1.17
CA ILE A 290 6.27 5.92 -2.40
C ILE A 290 5.34 6.25 -3.58
N TYR A 291 5.68 7.29 -4.34
CA TYR A 291 4.93 7.64 -5.56
C TYR A 291 5.15 6.58 -6.64
N LEU A 292 4.18 6.42 -7.56
CA LEU A 292 4.29 5.37 -8.60
C LEU A 292 5.57 5.46 -9.44
N HIS A 293 6.04 6.67 -9.76
CA HIS A 293 7.30 6.86 -10.48
C HIS A 293 8.54 6.49 -9.63
N GLU A 294 8.49 6.72 -8.31
CA GLU A 294 9.57 6.33 -7.39
C GLU A 294 9.58 4.81 -7.18
N LEU A 295 8.40 4.17 -7.20
CA LEU A 295 8.29 2.71 -7.21
C LEU A 295 8.91 2.11 -8.48
N GLU A 296 8.57 2.65 -9.66
CA GLU A 296 9.17 2.22 -10.93
C GLU A 296 10.70 2.39 -10.90
N ASP A 297 11.19 3.55 -10.45
CA ASP A 297 12.62 3.81 -10.29
C ASP A 297 13.29 2.84 -9.31
N ALA A 298 12.66 2.55 -8.16
CA ALA A 298 13.18 1.60 -7.18
C ALA A 298 13.28 0.18 -7.77
N LEU A 299 12.24 -0.28 -8.47
CA LEU A 299 12.23 -1.59 -9.13
C LEU A 299 13.25 -1.66 -10.27
N PHE A 300 13.50 -0.56 -10.98
CA PHE A 300 14.61 -0.46 -11.92
C PHE A 300 15.96 -0.62 -11.20
N GLN A 301 16.16 0.12 -10.09
CA GLN A 301 17.40 0.07 -9.32
C GLN A 301 17.67 -1.33 -8.77
N ILE A 302 16.67 -1.98 -8.18
CA ILE A 302 16.77 -3.36 -7.65
C ILE A 302 17.32 -4.30 -8.71
N ARG A 303 16.72 -4.33 -9.91
CA ARG A 303 17.19 -5.17 -11.02
C ARG A 303 18.61 -4.81 -11.45
N SER A 304 18.89 -3.52 -11.60
CA SER A 304 20.19 -3.05 -12.08
C SER A 304 21.34 -3.38 -11.12
N GLN A 305 21.08 -3.39 -9.81
CA GLN A 305 22.09 -3.60 -8.78
C GLN A 305 22.28 -5.08 -8.41
N THR A 306 21.24 -5.89 -8.56
CA THR A 306 21.27 -7.34 -8.27
C THR A 306 21.58 -8.19 -9.50
N GLY A 307 21.29 -7.68 -10.69
CA GLY A 307 21.46 -8.39 -11.95
C GLY A 307 20.33 -9.36 -12.31
N ILE A 308 19.24 -9.40 -11.53
CA ILE A 308 18.05 -10.19 -11.89
C ILE A 308 17.35 -9.57 -13.10
N ASP A 309 16.81 -10.41 -13.99
CA ASP A 309 16.03 -9.90 -15.12
C ASP A 309 14.68 -9.38 -14.67
N LYS A 310 13.92 -10.11 -13.86
CA LYS A 310 12.64 -9.66 -13.31
C LYS A 310 12.38 -10.35 -11.97
N LEU A 311 11.51 -9.75 -11.15
CA LEU A 311 10.85 -10.46 -10.07
C LEU A 311 9.82 -11.42 -10.66
N ASP A 312 9.62 -12.58 -10.05
CA ASP A 312 8.51 -13.47 -10.42
C ASP A 312 7.18 -12.83 -10.03
N ILE A 313 7.12 -12.25 -8.83
CA ILE A 313 5.93 -11.61 -8.27
C ILE A 313 6.28 -10.26 -7.64
N ILE A 314 5.41 -9.27 -7.89
CA ILE A 314 5.19 -8.13 -7.01
C ILE A 314 3.78 -8.23 -6.43
N GLY A 315 3.67 -8.40 -5.12
CA GLY A 315 2.41 -8.34 -4.39
C GLY A 315 2.22 -6.97 -3.75
N LEU A 316 1.07 -6.36 -4.00
CA LEU A 316 0.67 -5.07 -3.45
C LEU A 316 -0.48 -5.33 -2.47
N ASP A 317 -0.14 -5.65 -1.22
CA ASP A 317 -1.07 -5.79 -0.10
C ASP A 317 -1.42 -4.38 0.39
N ALA A 318 -2.09 -3.66 -0.52
CA ALA A 318 -2.40 -2.25 -0.42
C ALA A 318 -3.65 -1.94 -1.27
N CYS A 319 -4.48 -1.05 -0.75
CA CYS A 319 -5.76 -0.67 -1.36
C CYS A 319 -5.61 -0.09 -2.78
N LEU A 320 -6.55 -0.40 -3.68
CA LEU A 320 -6.75 0.31 -4.96
C LEU A 320 -5.59 0.16 -5.97
N MET A 321 -4.67 -0.78 -5.77
CA MET A 321 -3.45 -0.90 -6.57
C MET A 321 -3.63 -1.65 -7.89
N ALA A 322 -4.76 -2.32 -8.12
CA ALA A 322 -5.04 -3.04 -9.38
C ALA A 322 -5.50 -2.09 -10.50
N GLN A 323 -4.66 -1.12 -10.83
CA GLN A 323 -4.90 -0.14 -11.88
C GLN A 323 -4.00 -0.39 -13.09
N LEU A 324 -4.49 -0.05 -14.28
CA LEU A 324 -3.73 -0.21 -15.52
C LEU A 324 -2.40 0.57 -15.47
N GLU A 325 -2.42 1.76 -14.88
CA GLU A 325 -1.28 2.65 -14.67
C GLU A 325 -0.23 1.97 -13.81
N VAL A 326 -0.65 1.38 -12.68
CA VAL A 326 0.24 0.66 -11.77
C VAL A 326 0.83 -0.56 -12.47
N PHE A 327 0.01 -1.43 -13.07
CA PHE A 327 0.50 -2.60 -13.79
C PHE A 327 1.43 -2.24 -14.96
N SER A 328 1.22 -1.10 -15.62
CA SER A 328 2.10 -0.60 -16.67
C SER A 328 3.48 -0.23 -16.14
N ALA A 329 3.55 0.42 -14.97
CA ALA A 329 4.81 0.74 -14.31
C ALA A 329 5.55 -0.52 -13.82
N LEU A 330 4.82 -1.56 -13.38
CA LEU A 330 5.43 -2.81 -12.90
C LEU A 330 5.88 -3.75 -14.02
N ALA A 331 5.24 -3.69 -15.19
CA ALA A 331 5.44 -4.67 -16.27
C ALA A 331 6.88 -4.85 -16.75
N PRO A 332 7.76 -3.83 -16.78
CA PRO A 332 9.16 -4.04 -17.11
C PRO A 332 9.94 -4.80 -16.03
N HIS A 333 9.43 -4.89 -14.79
CA HIS A 333 10.18 -5.31 -13.61
C HIS A 333 9.73 -6.64 -13.01
N ALA A 334 8.51 -7.10 -13.30
CA ALA A 334 8.00 -8.37 -12.81
C ALA A 334 7.30 -9.21 -13.89
N HIS A 335 7.08 -10.49 -13.60
CA HIS A 335 6.26 -11.39 -14.41
C HIS A 335 4.79 -11.31 -14.03
N TYR A 336 4.49 -11.35 -12.74
CA TYR A 336 3.12 -11.26 -12.21
C TYR A 336 2.99 -10.13 -11.19
N ALA A 337 1.84 -9.48 -11.18
CA ALA A 337 1.43 -8.58 -10.10
C ALA A 337 0.18 -9.11 -9.43
N ILE A 338 0.09 -8.97 -8.10
CA ILE A 338 -1.12 -9.25 -7.33
C ILE A 338 -1.54 -7.97 -6.63
N ALA A 339 -2.81 -7.59 -6.79
CA ALA A 339 -3.36 -6.34 -6.25
C ALA A 339 -4.90 -6.35 -6.20
N SER A 340 -5.49 -5.43 -5.44
CA SER A 340 -6.94 -5.21 -5.35
C SER A 340 -7.40 -3.97 -6.16
N GLU A 341 -8.55 -4.07 -6.82
CA GLU A 341 -9.20 -2.91 -7.48
C GLU A 341 -9.89 -1.99 -6.46
N GLU A 342 -10.26 -2.54 -5.30
CA GLU A 342 -10.97 -1.88 -4.21
C GLU A 342 -10.08 -1.76 -2.97
N VAL A 343 -10.59 -1.10 -1.93
CA VAL A 343 -10.00 -1.19 -0.58
C VAL A 343 -9.95 -2.63 -0.10
N GLU A 344 -8.88 -2.95 0.63
CA GLU A 344 -8.68 -4.25 1.26
C GLU A 344 -9.07 -4.17 2.75
N PRO A 345 -9.49 -5.27 3.39
CA PRO A 345 -9.64 -5.29 4.83
C PRO A 345 -8.29 -5.02 5.47
N ALA A 346 -8.28 -4.28 6.59
CA ALA A 346 -7.05 -3.97 7.32
C ALA A 346 -6.25 -5.22 7.72
N LEU A 347 -6.93 -6.38 7.79
CA LEU A 347 -6.34 -7.68 8.06
C LEU A 347 -5.22 -8.08 7.09
N GLY A 348 -5.15 -7.52 5.90
CA GLY A 348 -4.15 -7.92 4.90
C GLY A 348 -4.45 -9.27 4.26
N TRP A 349 -3.41 -9.90 3.71
CA TRP A 349 -3.49 -11.19 3.02
C TRP A 349 -3.31 -12.39 3.98
N ALA A 350 -3.88 -13.56 3.66
CA ALA A 350 -3.65 -14.79 4.43
C ALA A 350 -2.21 -15.34 4.29
N TYR A 351 -1.23 -14.72 4.95
CA TYR A 351 0.20 -15.01 4.83
C TYR A 351 0.52 -16.49 5.10
N ALA A 352 -0.01 -17.04 6.19
CA ALA A 352 0.20 -18.46 6.49
C ALA A 352 -0.42 -19.39 5.44
N GLY A 353 -1.55 -19.00 4.84
CA GLY A 353 -2.25 -19.80 3.83
C GLY A 353 -1.42 -19.98 2.56
N PHE A 354 -1.02 -18.89 1.90
CA PHE A 354 -0.26 -19.00 0.65
C PHE A 354 1.20 -19.41 0.87
N LEU A 355 1.84 -19.00 1.99
CA LEU A 355 3.20 -19.45 2.30
C LEU A 355 3.22 -20.95 2.61
N GLY A 356 2.18 -21.47 3.27
CA GLY A 356 2.00 -22.90 3.49
C GLY A 356 1.98 -23.67 2.17
N LYS A 357 1.13 -23.24 1.23
CA LYS A 357 1.05 -23.81 -0.13
C LYS A 357 2.40 -23.74 -0.87
N LEU A 358 3.15 -22.63 -0.71
CA LEU A 358 4.47 -22.45 -1.32
C LEU A 358 5.51 -23.42 -0.74
N THR A 359 5.57 -23.56 0.57
CA THR A 359 6.52 -24.48 1.23
C THR A 359 6.18 -25.95 0.97
N GLU A 360 4.91 -26.30 0.78
CA GLU A 360 4.48 -27.65 0.37
C GLU A 360 4.81 -27.97 -1.09
N ASN A 361 4.89 -26.97 -1.97
CA ASN A 361 5.19 -27.12 -3.38
C ASN A 361 6.13 -26.00 -3.90
N PRO A 362 7.42 -26.02 -3.51
CA PRO A 362 8.36 -24.95 -3.85
C PRO A 362 8.73 -24.89 -5.34
N ASP A 363 8.40 -25.92 -6.12
CA ASP A 363 8.60 -25.96 -7.57
C ASP A 363 7.54 -25.13 -8.34
N MET A 364 6.51 -24.58 -7.67
CA MET A 364 5.52 -23.72 -8.33
C MET A 364 6.15 -22.45 -8.92
N ASP A 365 5.60 -21.99 -10.04
CA ASP A 365 6.00 -20.75 -10.69
C ASP A 365 5.23 -19.53 -10.14
N GLY A 366 5.56 -18.34 -10.64
CA GLY A 366 4.87 -17.10 -10.24
C GLY A 366 3.36 -17.12 -10.51
N ALA A 367 2.88 -17.82 -11.54
CA ALA A 367 1.44 -17.97 -11.76
C ALA A 367 0.79 -18.86 -10.68
N GLY A 368 1.46 -19.94 -10.29
CA GLY A 368 1.04 -20.84 -9.22
C GLY A 368 1.01 -20.15 -7.85
N LEU A 369 2.04 -19.38 -7.52
CA LEU A 369 2.07 -18.61 -6.27
C LEU A 369 1.04 -17.47 -6.28
N GLY A 370 0.92 -16.72 -7.39
CA GLY A 370 -0.08 -15.67 -7.54
C GLY A 370 -1.52 -16.21 -7.39
N ARG A 371 -1.81 -17.39 -7.93
CA ARG A 371 -3.09 -18.08 -7.70
C ARG A 371 -3.27 -18.48 -6.25
N SER A 372 -2.21 -19.00 -5.60
CA SER A 372 -2.27 -19.40 -4.20
C SER A 372 -2.62 -18.23 -3.28
N ILE A 373 -2.07 -17.04 -3.56
CA ILE A 373 -2.37 -15.78 -2.85
C ILE A 373 -3.84 -15.40 -3.02
N VAL A 374 -4.33 -15.37 -4.27
CA VAL A 374 -5.74 -15.02 -4.57
C VAL A 374 -6.71 -16.02 -3.94
N ASP A 375 -6.44 -17.32 -4.07
CA ASP A 375 -7.30 -18.38 -3.57
C ASP A 375 -7.31 -18.45 -2.02
N SER A 376 -6.21 -18.07 -1.34
CA SER A 376 -6.14 -18.09 0.13
C SER A 376 -6.77 -16.88 0.80
N TYR A 377 -6.85 -15.75 0.10
CA TYR A 377 -6.99 -14.39 0.67
C TYR A 377 -7.83 -14.27 1.95
N ILE A 378 -9.14 -14.55 1.90
CA ILE A 378 -10.04 -14.53 3.07
C ILE A 378 -10.39 -15.92 3.57
N ASP A 379 -10.20 -16.95 2.74
CA ASP A 379 -10.67 -18.28 3.05
C ASP A 379 -9.74 -19.02 4.02
N ASP A 380 -8.44 -18.81 3.89
CA ASP A 380 -7.38 -19.51 4.64
C ASP A 380 -6.73 -18.63 5.74
N ASP A 381 -7.28 -17.44 5.99
CA ASP A 381 -6.79 -16.53 7.03
C ASP A 381 -7.07 -17.06 8.44
N HIS A 382 -6.04 -17.05 9.31
CA HIS A 382 -6.10 -17.65 10.64
C HIS A 382 -6.80 -16.77 11.69
N LEU A 383 -6.85 -15.47 11.46
CA LEU A 383 -7.52 -14.51 12.33
C LEU A 383 -9.04 -14.49 12.09
N ILE A 384 -9.48 -15.01 10.93
CA ILE A 384 -10.90 -15.16 10.63
C ILE A 384 -11.47 -16.43 11.28
N SER A 385 -11.87 -16.25 12.53
CA SER A 385 -12.35 -17.31 13.43
C SER A 385 -13.72 -17.92 13.08
N SER A 386 -14.51 -17.33 12.18
CA SER A 386 -15.87 -17.81 11.88
C SER A 386 -16.27 -17.68 10.42
N SER A 387 -17.13 -18.60 9.96
CA SER A 387 -17.74 -18.53 8.62
C SER A 387 -18.57 -17.26 8.41
N TYR A 388 -19.17 -16.72 9.47
CA TYR A 388 -19.89 -15.45 9.42
C TYR A 388 -18.93 -14.29 9.12
N GLN A 389 -17.81 -14.19 9.83
CA GLN A 389 -16.79 -13.15 9.56
C GLN A 389 -16.24 -13.27 8.14
N ARG A 390 -15.88 -14.48 7.68
CA ARG A 390 -15.48 -14.71 6.28
C ARG A 390 -16.52 -14.20 5.30
N THR A 391 -17.79 -14.56 5.53
CA THR A 391 -18.90 -14.13 4.66
C THR A 391 -19.08 -12.62 4.68
N GLN A 392 -18.85 -11.92 5.79
CA GLN A 392 -18.95 -10.46 5.83
C GLN A 392 -17.78 -9.80 5.09
N LEU A 393 -16.55 -10.25 5.31
CA LEU A 393 -15.35 -9.73 4.67
C LEU A 393 -15.37 -9.98 3.15
N SER A 394 -15.86 -11.14 2.71
CA SER A 394 -15.87 -11.53 1.28
C SER A 394 -16.80 -10.71 0.38
N ARG A 395 -17.65 -9.83 0.93
CA ARG A 395 -18.70 -9.16 0.13
C ARG A 395 -18.19 -8.01 -0.73
N ASP A 396 -17.21 -7.29 -0.21
CA ASP A 396 -16.78 -6.00 -0.76
C ASP A 396 -15.26 -5.96 -1.00
N ILE A 397 -14.65 -7.13 -1.20
CA ILE A 397 -13.22 -7.27 -1.49
C ILE A 397 -12.97 -7.69 -2.93
N THR A 398 -11.79 -7.37 -3.41
CA THR A 398 -11.27 -7.86 -4.68
C THR A 398 -9.82 -8.26 -4.51
N LEU A 399 -9.35 -9.25 -5.26
CA LEU A 399 -7.93 -9.53 -5.41
C LEU A 399 -7.72 -10.21 -6.75
N THR A 400 -6.69 -9.79 -7.50
CA THR A 400 -6.39 -10.34 -8.81
C THR A 400 -4.91 -10.60 -8.98
N ALA A 401 -4.57 -11.65 -9.71
CA ALA A 401 -3.22 -11.94 -10.18
C ALA A 401 -3.15 -11.71 -11.69
N VAL A 402 -2.27 -10.82 -12.14
CA VAL A 402 -2.17 -10.37 -13.53
C VAL A 402 -0.82 -10.79 -14.11
N ASP A 403 -0.85 -11.45 -15.28
CA ASP A 403 0.34 -11.68 -16.11
C ASP A 403 0.74 -10.36 -16.77
N LEU A 404 1.87 -9.79 -16.35
CA LEU A 404 2.32 -8.49 -16.84
C LEU A 404 2.88 -8.53 -18.27
N ALA A 405 3.09 -9.71 -18.85
CA ALA A 405 3.52 -9.82 -20.25
C ALA A 405 2.46 -9.26 -21.23
N VAL A 406 1.18 -9.21 -20.83
CA VAL A 406 0.10 -8.69 -21.67
C VAL A 406 0.05 -7.16 -21.72
N MET A 407 0.69 -6.48 -20.77
CA MET A 407 0.53 -5.03 -20.55
C MET A 407 0.97 -4.19 -21.74
N ALA A 408 2.07 -4.55 -22.40
CA ALA A 408 2.53 -3.84 -23.59
C ALA A 408 1.49 -3.87 -24.72
N ASN A 409 0.86 -5.02 -24.94
CA ASN A 409 -0.16 -5.17 -25.97
C ASN A 409 -1.47 -4.46 -25.58
N LEU A 410 -1.86 -4.54 -24.30
CA LEU A 410 -3.04 -3.84 -23.79
C LEU A 410 -2.89 -2.32 -23.94
N ASN A 411 -1.74 -1.76 -23.57
CA ASN A 411 -1.45 -0.34 -23.71
C ASN A 411 -1.47 0.11 -25.18
N ASN A 412 -0.94 -0.70 -26.11
CA ASN A 412 -1.01 -0.40 -27.53
C ASN A 412 -2.45 -0.32 -28.05
N HIS A 413 -3.28 -1.32 -27.72
CA HIS A 413 -4.70 -1.30 -28.11
C HIS A 413 -5.47 -0.15 -27.46
N LEU A 414 -5.18 0.19 -26.20
CA LEU A 414 -5.78 1.33 -25.55
C LEU A 414 -5.39 2.64 -26.26
N ASN A 415 -4.12 2.79 -26.66
CA ASN A 415 -3.68 3.96 -27.44
C ASN A 415 -4.44 4.08 -28.76
N GLU A 416 -4.57 2.98 -29.52
CA GLU A 416 -5.36 2.95 -30.77
C GLU A 416 -6.83 3.32 -30.55
N LEU A 417 -7.42 2.81 -29.47
CA LEU A 417 -8.78 3.16 -29.09
C LEU A 417 -8.91 4.65 -28.76
N LEU A 418 -7.96 5.21 -28.01
CA LEU A 418 -7.95 6.63 -27.65
C LEU A 418 -7.78 7.54 -28.89
N TYR A 419 -7.04 7.09 -29.92
CA TYR A 419 -7.02 7.79 -31.22
C TYR A 419 -8.39 7.78 -31.90
N THR A 420 -9.10 6.66 -31.86
CA THR A 420 -10.46 6.53 -32.39
C THR A 420 -11.42 7.45 -31.64
N PHE A 421 -11.29 7.54 -30.31
CA PHE A 421 -12.11 8.40 -29.47
C PHE A 421 -12.02 9.89 -29.80
N GLN A 422 -10.94 10.36 -30.42
CA GLN A 422 -10.81 11.77 -30.83
C GLN A 422 -11.88 12.18 -31.86
N ASN A 423 -12.37 11.22 -32.67
CA ASN A 423 -13.38 11.46 -33.70
C ASN A 423 -14.76 10.90 -33.35
N ALA A 424 -14.89 10.25 -32.19
CA ALA A 424 -16.15 9.67 -31.72
C ALA A 424 -17.00 10.69 -30.94
N SER A 425 -18.25 10.32 -30.67
CA SER A 425 -19.19 11.11 -29.88
C SER A 425 -18.68 11.32 -28.45
N GLN A 426 -18.22 12.54 -28.13
CA GLN A 426 -17.71 12.87 -26.79
C GLN A 426 -18.78 12.72 -25.71
N LYS A 427 -20.06 12.86 -26.08
CA LYS A 427 -21.19 12.63 -25.18
C LYS A 427 -21.26 11.17 -24.72
N GLU A 428 -20.99 10.23 -25.61
CA GLU A 428 -21.06 8.80 -25.32
C GLU A 428 -19.84 8.32 -24.55
N ILE A 429 -18.66 8.86 -24.85
CA ILE A 429 -17.46 8.63 -24.05
C ILE A 429 -17.64 9.17 -22.63
N ALA A 430 -18.20 10.39 -22.50
CA ALA A 430 -18.51 10.97 -21.19
C ALA A 430 -19.54 10.12 -20.43
N ALA A 431 -20.61 9.66 -21.10
CA ALA A 431 -21.57 8.73 -20.50
C ALA A 431 -20.89 7.43 -20.06
N GLY A 432 -19.99 6.88 -20.86
CA GLY A 432 -19.14 5.74 -20.50
C GLY A 432 -18.43 5.98 -19.17
N ARG A 433 -17.71 7.09 -19.02
CA ARG A 433 -17.00 7.41 -17.76
C ARG A 433 -17.94 7.59 -16.57
N THR A 434 -19.11 8.22 -16.79
CA THR A 434 -20.08 8.49 -15.72
C THR A 434 -20.80 7.24 -15.23
N TYR A 435 -21.08 6.28 -16.12
CA TYR A 435 -21.87 5.10 -15.81
C TYR A 435 -21.05 3.82 -15.64
N ALA A 436 -19.75 3.88 -15.90
CA ALA A 436 -18.85 2.79 -15.58
C ALA A 436 -18.91 2.46 -14.08
N ARG A 437 -18.77 1.19 -13.74
CA ARG A 437 -18.55 0.75 -12.36
C ARG A 437 -17.36 1.54 -11.81
N SER A 438 -17.59 2.18 -10.67
CA SER A 438 -16.58 2.95 -9.94
C SER A 438 -16.12 2.22 -8.69
N TYR A 439 -14.88 2.49 -8.30
CA TYR A 439 -14.28 2.05 -7.04
C TYR A 439 -14.11 3.24 -6.08
N THR A 440 -13.70 2.96 -4.84
CA THR A 440 -13.43 4.03 -3.85
C THR A 440 -12.46 5.08 -4.39
N SER A 441 -12.80 6.36 -4.21
CA SER A 441 -11.98 7.49 -4.63
C SER A 441 -11.23 8.10 -3.45
N VAL A 442 -9.91 8.22 -3.58
CA VAL A 442 -9.05 8.86 -2.56
C VAL A 442 -9.14 10.39 -2.57
N PHE A 443 -9.79 10.98 -3.59
CA PHE A 443 -9.95 12.43 -3.73
C PHE A 443 -11.22 12.98 -3.07
N GLY A 444 -11.96 12.12 -2.37
CA GLY A 444 -13.15 12.49 -1.62
C GLY A 444 -14.45 12.41 -2.43
N SER A 445 -15.56 12.45 -1.71
CA SER A 445 -16.91 12.24 -2.25
C SER A 445 -17.48 13.45 -2.99
N SER A 446 -16.82 14.60 -2.91
CA SER A 446 -17.16 15.80 -3.68
C SER A 446 -16.65 15.75 -5.12
N GLU A 447 -15.68 14.88 -5.40
CA GLU A 447 -15.12 14.71 -6.73
C GLU A 447 -15.83 13.56 -7.48
N PRO A 448 -15.96 13.63 -8.82
CA PRO A 448 -16.44 12.51 -9.60
C PRO A 448 -15.60 11.26 -9.36
N PRO A 449 -16.18 10.05 -9.55
CA PRO A 449 -15.42 8.82 -9.46
C PRO A 449 -14.14 8.88 -10.29
N SER A 450 -13.01 8.73 -9.61
CA SER A 450 -11.68 8.85 -10.19
C SER A 450 -11.13 7.51 -10.68
N TYR A 451 -11.63 6.41 -10.11
CA TYR A 451 -11.26 5.03 -10.46
C TYR A 451 -12.48 4.30 -11.00
N ILE A 452 -12.35 3.75 -12.21
CA ILE A 452 -13.42 3.08 -12.93
C ILE A 452 -12.94 1.77 -13.55
N ASP A 453 -13.84 0.79 -13.63
CA ASP A 453 -13.60 -0.49 -14.30
C ASP A 453 -13.44 -0.26 -15.80
N LEU A 454 -12.24 -0.57 -16.32
CA LEU A 454 -11.90 -0.38 -17.73
C LEU A 454 -12.79 -1.22 -18.65
N ALA A 455 -13.07 -2.48 -18.30
CA ALA A 455 -13.87 -3.35 -19.15
C ALA A 455 -15.34 -2.89 -19.22
N ASN A 456 -15.91 -2.49 -18.09
CA ASN A 456 -17.27 -1.96 -18.00
C ASN A 456 -17.41 -0.61 -18.70
N PHE A 457 -16.42 0.28 -18.55
CA PHE A 457 -16.32 1.52 -19.32
C PHE A 457 -16.41 1.25 -20.83
N LEU A 458 -15.59 0.31 -21.33
CA LEU A 458 -15.58 -0.05 -22.76
C LEU A 458 -16.89 -0.68 -23.23
N GLN A 459 -17.54 -1.49 -22.40
CA GLN A 459 -18.86 -2.06 -22.70
C GLN A 459 -19.92 -0.98 -22.87
N ILE A 460 -19.95 0.02 -22.00
CA ILE A 460 -20.92 1.13 -22.06
C ILE A 460 -20.68 2.00 -23.28
N VAL A 461 -19.42 2.35 -23.57
CA VAL A 461 -19.09 3.15 -24.77
C VAL A 461 -19.51 2.41 -26.05
N LYS A 462 -19.30 1.10 -26.11
CA LYS A 462 -19.68 0.25 -27.24
C LYS A 462 -21.20 0.08 -27.40
N GLN A 463 -21.98 0.15 -26.33
CA GLN A 463 -23.45 0.07 -26.42
C GLN A 463 -24.09 1.37 -26.93
N ASN A 464 -23.39 2.49 -26.75
CA ASN A 464 -23.88 3.82 -27.08
C ASN A 464 -23.43 4.32 -28.46
N ASN A 465 -22.40 3.72 -29.06
CA ASN A 465 -21.94 3.90 -30.45
C ASN A 465 -22.46 2.77 -31.34
#